data_AF-A0A7S1SVR8-F1
#
_entry.id   AF-A0A7S1SVR8-F1
#
_cell.length_a   1.000
_cell.length_b   1.000
_cell.length_c   1.000
_cell.angle_alpha   90.00
_cell.angle_beta   90.00
_cell.angle_gamma   90.00
#
_symmetry.space_group_name_H-M   'P 1'
#
loop_
_entity.id
_entity.type
_entity.pdbx_description
1 polymer ?
#
loop_
_entity_poly.entity_id
_entity_poly.type
_entity_poly.pdbx_seq_one_letter_code
_entity_poly.pdbx_strand_id
1 'polypeptide(L)'
;EAEGLAGAAKRGGKRKDERESEMQIKRQVLENQNWVTGGEERPTTYITVDESSEQYFDYLQYIGLAAQDGFVNEVEMLMQEMEAAGLPAGPRTYHGLVFSHLEAGDISGGLEVFR
;
A
#
# COMPACT_ATOMS: atom_id res chain seq x y z
N GLU A 1 29.06 52.35 -8.99
CA GLU A 1 30.08 51.39 -9.45
C GLU A 1 29.71 50.06 -8.80
N ALA A 2 29.11 49.10 -9.50
CA ALA A 2 29.76 48.11 -10.40
C ALA A 2 30.85 47.34 -9.61
N GLU A 3 30.95 46.03 -9.44
CA GLU A 3 30.46 44.76 -10.00
C GLU A 3 30.82 43.69 -8.91
N GLY A 4 30.24 42.51 -8.73
CA GLY A 4 30.16 41.40 -9.67
C GLY A 4 30.51 40.07 -8.97
N LEU A 5 29.55 39.13 -8.99
CA LEU A 5 29.68 37.69 -9.29
C LEU A 5 30.60 36.76 -8.47
N ALA A 6 29.99 35.75 -7.82
CA ALA A 6 29.99 34.33 -8.24
C ALA A 6 30.12 33.33 -7.07
N GLY A 7 29.22 32.35 -7.03
CA GLY A 7 29.28 31.21 -6.10
C GLY A 7 28.15 30.21 -6.36
N ALA A 8 28.23 29.55 -7.52
CA ALA A 8 27.22 28.67 -8.12
C ALA A 8 26.60 27.62 -7.18
N ALA A 9 25.28 27.69 -7.02
CA ALA A 9 24.49 26.59 -6.45
C ALA A 9 24.42 25.43 -7.45
N LYS A 10 24.99 24.28 -7.08
CA LYS A 10 24.85 22.99 -7.78
C LYS A 10 23.37 22.56 -7.80
N ARG A 11 22.60 23.00 -8.79
CA ARG A 11 21.28 22.45 -9.14
C ARG A 11 21.45 21.50 -10.32
N GLY A 12 21.77 20.25 -10.05
CA GLY A 12 21.97 19.26 -11.14
C GLY A 12 21.74 17.79 -10.80
N GLY A 13 21.65 17.40 -9.53
CA GLY A 13 21.56 15.98 -9.14
C GLY A 13 20.14 15.38 -9.22
N LYS A 14 19.14 16.06 -8.64
CA LYS A 14 17.80 15.46 -8.42
C LYS A 14 17.04 15.03 -9.68
N ARG A 15 17.21 15.73 -10.81
CA ARG A 15 16.43 15.47 -12.04
C ARG A 15 16.85 14.21 -12.78
N LYS A 16 18.06 13.69 -12.53
CA LYS A 16 18.56 12.51 -13.23
C LYS A 16 18.06 11.24 -12.54
N ASP A 17 18.14 11.21 -11.21
CA ASP A 17 17.65 10.12 -10.38
C ASP A 17 16.13 9.94 -10.52
N GLU A 18 15.38 11.05 -10.54
CA GLU A 18 13.92 11.04 -10.70
C GLU A 18 13.49 10.55 -12.08
N ARG A 19 14.23 10.87 -13.14
CA ARG A 19 13.98 10.34 -14.49
C ARG A 19 14.33 8.87 -14.63
N GLU A 20 15.37 8.40 -13.95
CA GLU A 20 15.72 6.98 -13.90
C GLU A 20 14.65 6.19 -13.13
N SER A 21 14.16 6.71 -12.00
CA SER A 21 13.04 6.13 -11.26
C SER A 21 11.74 6.11 -12.08
N GLU A 22 11.42 7.21 -12.77
CA GLU A 22 10.23 7.26 -13.65
C GLU A 22 10.34 6.28 -14.83
N MET A 23 11.52 6.12 -15.44
CA MET A 23 11.73 5.16 -16.52
C MET A 23 11.64 3.72 -16.02
N GLN A 24 12.08 3.45 -14.80
CA GLN A 24 12.00 2.12 -14.18
C GLN A 24 10.56 1.75 -13.82
N ILE A 25 9.78 2.70 -13.30
CA ILE A 25 8.33 2.53 -13.05
C ILE A 25 7.60 2.31 -14.38
N LYS A 26 7.87 3.11 -15.41
CA LYS A 26 7.24 2.95 -16.73
C LYS A 26 7.60 1.62 -17.39
N ARG A 27 8.84 1.13 -17.22
CA ARG A 27 9.25 -0.20 -17.69
C ARG A 27 8.47 -1.28 -16.96
N GLN A 28 8.37 -1.23 -15.63
CA GLN A 28 7.61 -2.20 -14.84
C GLN A 28 6.11 -2.21 -15.20
N VAL A 29 5.52 -1.03 -15.44
CA VAL A 29 4.11 -0.89 -15.83
C VAL A 29 3.87 -1.42 -17.25
N LEU A 30 4.77 -1.16 -18.20
CA LEU A 30 4.67 -1.71 -19.56
C LEU A 30 4.89 -3.22 -19.57
N GLU A 31 5.82 -3.72 -18.76
CA GLU A 31 6.05 -5.15 -18.59
C GLU A 31 4.81 -5.83 -18.01
N ASN A 32 4.12 -5.21 -17.05
CA ASN A 32 2.86 -5.70 -16.48
C ASN A 32 1.66 -5.57 -17.44
N GLN A 33 1.63 -4.57 -18.33
CA GLN A 33 0.55 -4.38 -19.31
C GLN A 33 0.63 -5.32 -20.52
N ASN A 34 1.81 -5.86 -20.83
CA ASN A 34 2.01 -6.73 -21.99
C ASN A 34 1.50 -8.18 -21.79
N TRP A 35 1.01 -8.54 -20.61
CA TRP A 35 0.55 -9.91 -20.27
C TRP A 35 -0.93 -10.17 -20.58
N VAL A 36 -1.68 -9.19 -21.13
CA VAL A 36 -3.13 -9.32 -21.31
C VAL A 36 -3.52 -10.00 -22.64
N THR A 37 -2.57 -10.25 -23.56
CA THR A 37 -2.91 -10.79 -24.91
C THR A 37 -2.40 -12.21 -25.19
N GLY A 38 -1.77 -12.90 -24.25
CA GLY A 38 -1.32 -14.28 -24.43
C GLY A 38 -1.92 -15.16 -23.34
N GLY A 39 -2.80 -16.09 -23.70
CA GLY A 39 -3.48 -17.00 -22.79
C GLY A 39 -2.55 -18.06 -22.19
N GLU A 40 -1.58 -17.65 -21.38
CA GLU A 40 -0.78 -18.54 -20.55
C GLU A 40 -1.11 -18.28 -19.07
N GLU A 41 -1.39 -19.38 -18.37
CA GLU A 41 -1.79 -19.41 -16.97
C GLU A 41 -0.82 -18.60 -16.10
N ARG A 42 -1.36 -17.79 -15.20
CA ARG A 42 -0.57 -17.01 -14.25
C ARG A 42 0.42 -17.95 -13.55
N PRO A 43 1.72 -17.63 -13.48
CA PRO A 43 2.57 -18.28 -12.49
C PRO A 43 1.98 -17.91 -11.12
N THR A 44 1.35 -18.89 -10.46
CA THR A 44 1.05 -18.83 -9.03
C THR A 44 2.37 -18.95 -8.27
N THR A 45 3.23 -17.96 -8.44
CA THR A 45 4.30 -17.73 -7.47
C THR A 45 3.59 -17.25 -6.22
N TYR A 46 3.32 -18.18 -5.30
CA TYR A 46 2.99 -17.82 -3.94
C TYR A 46 4.15 -16.94 -3.46
N ILE A 47 3.93 -15.63 -3.42
CA ILE A 47 4.78 -14.75 -2.65
C ILE A 47 4.62 -15.29 -1.23
N THR A 48 5.62 -15.99 -0.72
CA THR A 48 5.63 -16.43 0.67
C THR A 48 5.82 -15.16 1.48
N VAL A 49 4.71 -14.48 1.75
CA VAL A 49 4.71 -13.36 2.68
C VAL A 49 4.98 -13.97 4.05
N ASP A 50 5.93 -13.40 4.76
CA ASP A 50 6.17 -13.77 6.14
C ASP A 50 5.04 -13.18 7.01
N GLU A 51 3.88 -13.82 6.97
CA GLU A 51 2.76 -13.59 7.90
C GLU A 51 3.18 -13.83 9.37
N SER A 52 4.40 -14.34 9.62
CA SER A 52 4.98 -14.47 10.96
C SER A 52 5.90 -13.31 11.36
N SER A 53 6.03 -12.28 10.50
CA SER A 53 6.76 -11.06 10.86
C SER A 53 6.10 -10.33 12.05
N GLU A 54 6.93 -9.81 12.95
CA GLU A 54 6.50 -9.01 14.11
C GLU A 54 5.61 -7.83 13.68
N GLN A 55 5.99 -7.19 12.56
CA GLN A 55 5.22 -6.09 11.97
C GLN A 55 3.80 -6.50 11.55
N TYR A 56 3.61 -7.69 10.99
CA TYR A 56 2.27 -8.17 10.63
C TYR A 56 1.40 -8.37 11.88
N PHE A 57 1.98 -8.91 12.96
CA PHE A 57 1.27 -9.06 14.23
C PHE A 57 0.89 -7.71 14.85
N ASP A 58 1.76 -6.70 14.77
CA ASP A 58 1.48 -5.35 15.25
C ASP A 58 0.26 -4.76 14.54
N TYR A 59 0.21 -4.84 13.20
CA TYR A 59 -0.95 -4.38 12.44
C TYR A 59 -2.23 -5.11 12.84
N LEU A 60 -2.19 -6.43 13.00
CA LEU A 60 -3.36 -7.20 13.44
C LEU A 60 -3.83 -6.78 14.84
N GLN A 61 -2.91 -6.44 15.74
CA GLN A 61 -3.24 -5.95 17.07
C GLN A 61 -3.91 -4.57 17.01
N TYR A 62 -3.33 -3.63 16.27
CA TYR A 62 -3.90 -2.28 16.12
C TYR A 62 -5.27 -2.31 15.45
N ILE A 63 -5.44 -3.12 14.41
CA ILE A 63 -6.75 -3.32 13.75
C ILE A 63 -7.75 -3.90 14.74
N GLY A 64 -7.36 -4.87 15.55
CA GLY A 64 -8.24 -5.46 16.56
C GLY A 64 -8.71 -4.46 17.62
N LEU A 65 -7.86 -3.50 18.00
CA LEU A 65 -8.20 -2.42 18.93
C LEU A 65 -9.12 -1.39 18.27
N ALA A 66 -8.72 -0.85 17.11
CA ALA A 66 -9.52 0.12 16.37
C ALA A 66 -10.92 -0.42 16.01
N ALA A 67 -11.02 -1.71 15.70
CA ALA A 67 -12.30 -2.35 15.39
C ALA A 67 -13.24 -2.44 16.60
N GLN A 68 -12.72 -2.67 17.82
CA GLN A 68 -13.52 -2.68 19.05
C GLN A 68 -14.14 -1.32 19.37
N ASP A 69 -13.47 -0.24 18.96
CA ASP A 69 -13.95 1.12 19.15
C ASP A 69 -14.80 1.63 17.97
N GLY A 70 -15.03 0.80 16.93
CA GLY A 70 -15.78 1.17 15.74
C GLY A 70 -15.06 2.17 14.82
N PHE A 71 -13.74 2.29 14.92
CA PHE A 71 -12.95 3.23 14.12
C PHE A 71 -12.66 2.69 12.71
N VAL A 72 -13.70 2.64 11.87
CA VAL A 72 -13.65 2.14 10.48
C VAL A 72 -12.50 2.76 9.68
N ASN A 73 -12.40 4.10 9.66
CA ASN A 73 -11.35 4.80 8.90
C ASN A 73 -9.94 4.42 9.34
N GLU A 74 -9.73 4.16 10.64
CA GLU A 74 -8.42 3.78 11.17
C GLU A 74 -8.07 2.35 10.76
N VAL A 75 -9.06 1.44 10.77
CA VAL A 75 -8.89 0.09 10.24
C VAL A 75 -8.52 0.12 8.75
N GLU A 76 -9.24 0.90 7.93
CA GLU A 76 -8.92 1.04 6.50
C GLU A 76 -7.52 1.63 6.25
N MET A 77 -7.12 2.64 7.04
CA MET A 77 -5.77 3.20 6.96
C MET A 77 -4.70 2.16 7.29
N LEU A 78 -4.87 1.40 8.38
CA LEU A 78 -3.93 0.34 8.76
C LEU A 78 -3.84 -0.74 7.66
N MET A 79 -4.96 -1.07 7.01
CA MET A 79 -4.97 -1.99 5.87
C MET A 79 -4.17 -1.46 4.68
N GLN A 80 -4.31 -0.17 4.35
CA GLN A 80 -3.53 0.47 3.29
C GLN A 80 -2.03 0.51 3.65
N GLU A 81 -1.70 0.74 4.91
CA GLU A 81 -0.31 0.71 5.39
C GLU A 81 0.30 -0.70 5.32
N MET A 82 -0.49 -1.74 5.65
CA MET A 82 -0.08 -3.15 5.43
C MET A 82 0.25 -3.40 3.96
N GLU A 83 -0.64 -3.03 3.05
CA GLU A 83 -0.43 -3.21 1.61
C GLU A 83 0.80 -2.43 1.11
N ALA A 84 0.98 -1.18 1.56
CA ALA A 84 2.14 -0.37 1.23
C ALA A 84 3.45 -0.96 1.77
N ALA A 85 3.40 -1.69 2.89
CA ALA A 85 4.53 -2.44 3.45
C ALA A 85 4.78 -3.79 2.74
N GLY A 86 3.97 -4.15 1.73
CA GLY A 86 4.04 -5.45 1.05
C GLY A 86 3.48 -6.61 1.88
N LEU A 87 2.69 -6.31 2.91
CA LEU A 87 2.00 -7.27 3.77
C LEU A 87 0.53 -7.34 3.31
N PRO A 88 0.09 -8.42 2.65
CA PRO A 88 -1.28 -8.52 2.19
C PRO A 88 -2.24 -8.64 3.36
N ALA A 89 -3.41 -8.00 3.24
CA ALA A 89 -4.49 -8.16 4.20
C ALA A 89 -4.97 -9.63 4.23
N GLY A 90 -5.00 -10.22 5.42
CA GLY A 90 -5.46 -11.58 5.66
C GLY A 90 -6.91 -11.64 6.16
N PRO A 91 -7.45 -12.85 6.40
CA PRO A 91 -8.83 -13.02 6.88
C PRO A 91 -9.13 -12.27 8.20
N ARG A 92 -8.16 -12.19 9.12
CA ARG A 92 -8.31 -11.47 10.39
C ARG A 92 -8.42 -9.96 10.18
N THR A 93 -7.73 -9.42 9.18
CA THR A 93 -7.79 -8.02 8.79
C THR A 93 -9.20 -7.64 8.31
N TYR A 94 -9.76 -8.43 7.38
CA TYR A 94 -11.13 -8.22 6.89
C TYR A 94 -12.20 -8.44 7.97
N HIS A 95 -12.00 -9.40 8.88
CA HIS A 95 -12.86 -9.54 10.06
C HIS A 95 -12.87 -8.26 10.91
N GLY A 96 -11.70 -7.64 11.12
CA GLY A 96 -11.58 -6.36 11.82
C GLY A 96 -12.37 -5.25 11.12
N LEU A 97 -12.28 -5.15 9.79
CA LEU A 97 -13.02 -4.15 9.02
C LEU A 97 -14.54 -4.34 9.15
N VAL A 98 -15.05 -5.56 8.94
CA VAL A 98 -16.48 -5.87 9.13
C VAL A 98 -16.91 -5.55 10.56
N PHE A 99 -16.13 -5.97 11.56
CA PHE A 99 -16.46 -5.75 12.96
C PHE A 99 -16.50 -4.26 13.30
N SER A 100 -15.57 -3.46 12.79
CA SER A 100 -15.55 -2.01 13.00
C SER A 100 -16.80 -1.30 12.46
N HIS A 101 -17.30 -1.72 11.27
CA HIS A 101 -18.55 -1.20 10.73
C HIS A 101 -19.76 -1.57 11.60
N LEU A 102 -19.78 -2.79 12.15
CA LEU A 102 -20.86 -3.24 13.04
C LEU A 102 -20.86 -2.46 14.36
N GLU A 103 -19.69 -2.22 14.96
CA GLU A 103 -19.55 -1.41 16.19
C GLU A 103 -19.91 0.07 15.95
N ALA A 104 -19.60 0.61 14.76
CA ALA A 104 -20.02 1.95 14.35
C ALA A 104 -21.53 2.06 14.01
N GLY A 105 -22.26 0.93 13.97
CA GLY A 105 -23.66 0.86 13.56
C GLY A 105 -23.88 1.00 12.04
N ASP A 106 -22.83 0.96 11.23
CA ASP A 106 -22.87 1.03 9.77
C ASP A 106 -23.00 -0.37 9.16
N ILE A 107 -24.22 -0.92 9.25
CA ILE A 107 -24.55 -2.24 8.67
C ILE A 107 -24.35 -2.27 7.15
N SER A 108 -24.54 -1.14 6.46
CA SER A 108 -24.41 -1.09 4.99
C SER A 108 -22.96 -1.21 4.57
N GLY A 109 -22.05 -0.46 5.21
CA GLY A 109 -20.61 -0.57 4.97
C GLY A 109 -20.08 -1.96 5.33
N GLY A 110 -20.52 -2.53 6.46
CA GLY A 110 -20.14 -3.90 6.83
C GLY A 110 -20.54 -4.97 5.81
N LEU A 111 -21.68 -4.80 5.11
CA LEU A 111 -22.09 -5.68 4.02
C LEU A 111 -21.33 -5.44 2.71
N GLU A 112 -20.85 -4.21 2.49
CA GLU A 112 -20.07 -3.86 1.30
C GLU A 112 -18.70 -4.54 1.30
N VAL A 113 -18.10 -4.77 2.47
CA VAL A 113 -16.82 -5.51 2.62
C VAL A 113 -16.88 -6.94 2.05
N PHE A 114 -18.07 -7.55 1.95
CA PHE A 114 -18.25 -8.91 1.40
C PHE A 114 -18.39 -8.98 -0.13
N ARG A 115 -18.42 -7.83 -0.83
CA ARG A 115 -18.62 -7.76 -2.28
C ARG A 115 -17.32 -7.82 -3.05
#